data_AF-V7CI01-F1
#
_entry.id   AF-V7CI01-F1
#
_cell.length_a   1.000
_cell.length_b   1.000
_cell.length_c   1.000
_cell.angle_alpha   90.00
_cell.angle_beta   90.00
_cell.angle_gamma   90.00
#
_symmetry.space_group_name_H-M   'P 1'
#
loop_
_entity.id
_entity.type
_entity.pdbx_description
1 polymer ?
#
loop_
_entity_poly.entity_id
_entity_poly.type
_entity_poly.pdbx_seq_one_letter_code
_entity_poly.pdbx_strand_id
1 'polypeptide(L)'
;MAKADSSTSSDGDASLDAAPSLATIAENLQRSAIQSARTVQHSSSTQFHAFQNSLPEAASQYRTYEDAFFNKVKDGLMIVKENPALGAGVAISAALLVMRAPRRFLFRQTLGRFQSEEARYARTEKSVKDFNLSVDLLKKESGKLLQRTALAEKEMKYGHSELLSAGSQFQQLAKSAYKVENRAIDLLDKLRYIPNREALALRAEASKLYLCVASMVSNLKDQRSALNKRIVKINELGVPV
;
A
#
# COMPACT_ATOMS: atom_id res chain seq x y z
N MET A 1 -43.06 56.33 59.95
CA MET A 1 -44.24 56.10 59.09
C MET A 1 -43.71 55.49 57.80
N ALA A 2 -44.11 54.32 57.30
CA ALA A 2 -45.14 53.36 57.66
C ALA A 2 -44.65 51.94 57.27
N LYS A 3 -45.26 50.93 57.88
CA LYS A 3 -45.01 49.50 57.78
C LYS A 3 -46.16 48.83 57.00
N ALA A 4 -45.86 47.76 56.27
CA ALA A 4 -46.65 46.55 55.97
C ALA A 4 -46.20 46.02 54.59
N ASP A 5 -45.46 44.91 54.50
CA ASP A 5 -45.85 43.50 54.68
C ASP A 5 -46.82 42.99 53.58
N SER A 6 -46.35 42.08 52.72
CA SER A 6 -46.97 40.76 52.55
C SER A 6 -46.22 39.89 51.53
N SER A 7 -45.90 38.70 52.00
CA SER A 7 -45.35 37.53 51.33
C SER A 7 -46.40 36.78 50.51
N THR A 8 -46.00 36.08 49.44
CA THR A 8 -46.56 34.78 49.05
C THR A 8 -45.55 34.01 48.18
N SER A 9 -45.27 32.79 48.62
CA SER A 9 -44.51 31.69 48.02
C SER A 9 -45.27 30.99 46.90
N SER A 10 -44.56 30.46 45.90
CA SER A 10 -44.64 29.02 45.55
C SER A 10 -43.59 28.67 44.49
N ASP A 11 -42.68 27.78 44.90
CA ASP A 11 -42.35 26.48 44.29
C ASP A 11 -42.03 26.35 42.81
N GLY A 12 -40.91 25.64 42.58
CA GLY A 12 -40.78 24.65 41.51
C GLY A 12 -40.33 25.20 40.17
N ASP A 13 -39.05 25.07 39.83
CA ASP A 13 -38.60 23.79 39.29
C ASP A 13 -37.09 23.73 39.10
N ALA A 14 -36.58 22.54 39.39
CA ALA A 14 -35.22 22.14 39.20
C ALA A 14 -34.94 21.84 37.71
N SER A 15 -33.91 22.45 37.14
CA SER A 15 -33.06 21.81 36.13
C SER A 15 -31.66 22.43 36.26
N LEU A 16 -30.81 21.96 37.18
CA LEU A 16 -29.82 20.92 36.91
C LEU A 16 -29.32 20.97 35.45
N ASP A 17 -28.11 21.52 35.32
CA ASP A 17 -27.24 21.48 34.15
C ASP A 17 -27.28 20.09 33.48
N ALA A 18 -28.15 19.95 32.49
CA ALA A 18 -28.05 18.87 31.52
C ALA A 18 -26.94 19.29 30.56
N ALA A 19 -25.75 18.72 30.75
CA ALA A 19 -24.68 18.74 29.74
C ALA A 19 -25.33 18.49 28.37
N PRO A 20 -25.12 19.39 27.37
CA PRO A 20 -25.80 19.27 26.10
C PRO A 20 -25.42 17.92 25.51
N SER A 21 -26.40 17.03 25.38
CA SER A 21 -26.19 15.70 24.84
C SER A 21 -25.57 15.83 23.44
N LEU A 22 -24.74 14.87 23.04
CA LEU A 22 -24.04 14.88 21.75
C LEU A 22 -25.00 15.11 20.56
N ALA A 23 -26.26 14.70 20.71
CA ALA A 23 -27.33 14.98 19.75
C ALA A 23 -27.60 16.49 19.60
N THR A 24 -27.75 17.23 20.71
CA THR A 24 -28.00 18.68 20.70
C THR A 24 -26.82 19.47 20.15
N ILE A 25 -25.58 19.02 20.41
CA ILE A 25 -24.37 19.63 19.83
C ILE A 25 -24.32 19.36 18.32
N ALA A 26 -24.62 18.13 17.88
CA ALA A 26 -24.65 17.76 16.46
C ALA A 26 -25.73 18.52 15.68
N GLU A 27 -26.92 18.71 16.25
CA GLU A 27 -27.99 19.50 15.65
C GLU A 27 -27.62 20.99 15.50
N ASN A 28 -26.98 21.57 16.50
CA ASN A 28 -26.50 22.95 16.44
C ASN A 28 -25.36 23.10 15.42
N LEU A 29 -24.47 22.11 15.30
CA LEU A 29 -23.40 22.10 14.30
C LEU A 29 -23.95 21.95 12.88
N GLN A 30 -24.99 21.14 12.69
CA GLN A 30 -25.72 21.04 11.41
C GLN A 30 -26.42 22.36 11.07
N ARG A 31 -27.12 22.99 12.00
CA ARG A 31 -27.76 24.30 11.77
C ARG A 31 -26.73 25.38 11.47
N SER A 32 -25.59 25.38 12.16
CA SER A 32 -24.48 26.30 11.91
C SER A 32 -23.82 26.04 10.55
N ALA A 33 -23.62 24.78 10.15
CA ALA A 33 -23.10 24.42 8.83
C ALA A 33 -24.05 24.82 7.70
N ILE A 34 -25.37 24.68 7.90
CA ILE A 34 -26.39 25.10 6.92
C ILE A 34 -26.45 26.62 6.81
N GLN A 35 -26.35 27.35 7.93
CA GLN A 35 -26.30 28.81 7.93
C GLN A 35 -24.98 29.35 7.35
N SER A 36 -23.86 28.68 7.62
CA SER A 36 -22.55 28.99 7.03
C SER A 36 -22.55 28.73 5.52
N ALA A 37 -23.13 27.61 5.07
CA ALA A 37 -23.31 27.34 3.65
C ALA A 37 -24.21 28.38 2.96
N ARG A 38 -25.31 28.80 3.60
CA ARG A 38 -26.17 29.87 3.08
C ARG A 38 -25.50 31.24 3.01
N THR A 39 -24.69 31.60 4.02
CA THR A 39 -23.96 32.89 4.02
C THR A 39 -22.83 32.91 2.99
N VAL A 40 -22.14 31.80 2.76
CA VAL A 40 -21.15 31.65 1.68
C VAL A 40 -21.84 31.72 0.31
N GLN A 41 -23.00 31.05 0.14
CA GLN A 41 -23.79 31.17 -1.09
C GLN A 41 -24.27 32.61 -1.34
N HIS A 42 -24.69 33.33 -0.30
CA HIS A 42 -25.21 34.69 -0.44
C HIS A 42 -24.09 35.74 -0.63
N SER A 43 -22.92 35.55 0.01
CA SER A 43 -21.73 36.37 -0.20
C SER A 43 -21.12 36.13 -1.60
N SER A 44 -21.14 34.89 -2.08
CA SER A 44 -20.70 34.58 -3.44
C SER A 44 -21.64 35.16 -4.50
N SER A 45 -22.96 35.19 -4.27
CA SER A 45 -23.91 35.74 -5.24
C SER A 45 -23.86 37.27 -5.32
N THR A 46 -23.65 37.96 -4.20
CA THR A 46 -23.48 39.42 -4.16
C THR A 46 -22.18 39.86 -4.83
N GLN A 47 -21.07 39.13 -4.63
CA GLN A 47 -19.83 39.37 -5.39
C GLN A 47 -20.00 39.06 -6.88
N PHE A 48 -20.72 37.97 -7.23
CA PHE A 48 -21.01 37.65 -8.63
C PHE A 48 -21.86 38.73 -9.31
N HIS A 49 -22.84 39.31 -8.62
CA HIS A 49 -23.61 40.45 -9.13
C HIS A 49 -22.78 41.73 -9.23
N ALA A 50 -21.86 42.00 -8.30
CA ALA A 50 -20.93 43.13 -8.40
C ALA A 50 -19.96 42.98 -9.59
N PHE A 51 -19.50 41.74 -9.87
CA PHE A 51 -18.74 41.42 -11.08
C PHE A 51 -19.59 41.56 -12.35
N GLN A 52 -20.87 41.14 -12.34
CA GLN A 52 -21.76 41.32 -13.49
C GLN A 52 -22.04 42.79 -13.80
N ASN A 53 -22.15 43.65 -12.78
CA ASN A 53 -22.40 45.08 -12.96
C ASN A 53 -21.16 45.86 -13.43
N SER A 54 -19.95 45.40 -13.09
CA SER A 54 -18.68 45.97 -13.58
C SER A 54 -18.22 45.36 -14.91
N LEU A 55 -18.78 44.21 -15.31
CA LEU A 55 -18.55 43.58 -16.61
C LEU A 55 -18.86 44.48 -17.82
N PRO A 56 -20.00 45.20 -17.90
CA PRO A 56 -20.31 46.05 -19.06
C PRO A 56 -19.41 47.28 -19.15
N GLU A 57 -18.94 47.82 -18.03
CA GLU A 57 -17.99 48.94 -18.01
C GLU A 57 -16.57 48.50 -18.40
N ALA A 58 -16.11 47.36 -17.87
CA ALA A 58 -14.86 46.76 -18.31
C ALA A 58 -14.93 46.29 -19.77
N ALA A 59 -16.08 45.79 -20.22
CA ALA A 59 -16.29 45.35 -21.60
C ALA A 59 -16.37 46.54 -22.58
N SER A 60 -16.93 47.69 -22.18
CA SER A 60 -16.96 48.88 -23.03
C SER A 60 -15.57 49.51 -23.14
N GLN A 61 -14.80 49.57 -22.05
CA GLN A 61 -13.39 49.98 -22.08
C GLN A 61 -12.55 48.98 -22.89
N TYR A 62 -12.81 47.68 -22.77
CA TYR A 62 -12.13 46.69 -23.60
C TYR A 62 -12.48 46.85 -25.08
N ARG A 63 -13.75 47.14 -25.41
CA ARG A 63 -14.22 47.36 -26.78
C ARG A 63 -13.55 48.57 -27.44
N THR A 64 -13.32 49.67 -26.72
CA THR A 64 -12.61 50.83 -27.29
C THR A 64 -11.13 50.52 -27.59
N TYR A 65 -10.46 49.73 -26.74
CA TYR A 65 -9.10 49.25 -27.03
C TYR A 65 -9.08 48.22 -28.15
N GLU A 66 -10.08 47.35 -28.21
CA GLU A 66 -10.25 46.33 -29.25
C GLU A 66 -10.47 46.99 -30.61
N ASP A 67 -11.34 47.99 -30.71
CA ASP A 67 -11.59 48.73 -31.95
C ASP A 67 -10.38 49.55 -32.38
N ALA A 68 -9.66 50.20 -31.45
CA ALA A 68 -8.42 50.91 -31.75
C ALA A 68 -7.32 49.95 -32.24
N PHE A 69 -7.24 48.75 -31.65
CA PHE A 69 -6.34 47.70 -32.08
C PHE A 69 -6.68 47.19 -33.47
N PHE A 70 -7.95 46.87 -33.75
CA PHE A 70 -8.38 46.39 -35.05
C PHE A 70 -8.22 47.44 -36.15
N ASN A 71 -8.48 48.71 -35.85
CA ASN A 71 -8.20 49.81 -36.78
C ASN A 71 -6.69 49.91 -37.08
N LYS A 72 -5.82 49.83 -36.07
CA LYS A 72 -4.36 49.80 -36.29
C LYS A 72 -3.88 48.55 -37.03
N VAL A 73 -4.50 47.40 -36.81
CA VAL A 73 -4.19 46.16 -37.54
C VAL A 73 -4.63 46.29 -38.99
N LYS A 74 -5.78 46.92 -39.25
CA LYS A 74 -6.28 47.20 -40.61
C LYS A 74 -5.39 48.21 -41.34
N ASP A 75 -4.94 49.26 -40.66
CA ASP A 75 -3.96 50.22 -41.20
C ASP A 75 -2.60 49.54 -41.45
N GLY A 76 -2.15 48.71 -40.51
CA GLY A 76 -0.97 47.85 -40.65
C GLY A 76 -1.08 46.87 -41.82
N LEU A 77 -2.28 46.34 -42.10
CA LEU A 77 -2.54 45.45 -43.23
C LEU A 77 -2.46 46.20 -44.57
N MET A 78 -2.90 47.46 -44.61
CA MET A 78 -2.71 48.34 -45.77
C MET A 78 -1.22 48.63 -46.03
N ILE A 79 -0.41 48.83 -44.97
CA ILE A 79 1.05 49.01 -45.05
C ILE A 79 1.77 47.72 -45.48
N VAL A 80 1.28 46.56 -45.04
CA VAL A 80 1.80 45.24 -45.44
C VAL A 80 1.57 44.95 -46.92
N LYS A 81 0.47 45.44 -47.49
CA LYS A 81 0.21 45.34 -48.94
C LYS A 81 1.27 46.06 -49.77
N GLU A 82 1.85 47.12 -49.23
CA GLU A 82 2.92 47.90 -49.86
C GLU A 82 4.31 47.28 -49.67
N ASN A 83 4.49 46.44 -48.64
CA ASN A 83 5.76 45.76 -48.32
C ASN A 83 5.53 44.28 -47.98
N PRO A 84 5.42 43.39 -48.99
CA PRO A 84 5.02 41.99 -48.80
C PRO A 84 6.00 41.17 -47.93
N ALA A 85 7.28 41.55 -47.90
CA ALA A 85 8.29 40.90 -47.06
C ALA A 85 8.04 41.11 -45.55
N LEU A 86 7.53 42.29 -45.15
CA LEU A 86 7.23 42.61 -43.75
C LEU A 86 5.96 41.87 -43.28
N GLY A 87 4.95 41.77 -44.15
CA GLY A 87 3.72 41.02 -43.89
C GLY A 87 3.92 39.54 -43.64
N ALA A 88 4.81 38.91 -44.41
CA ALA A 88 5.15 37.51 -44.24
C ALA A 88 5.71 37.22 -42.83
N GLY A 89 6.58 38.09 -42.29
CA GLY A 89 7.13 37.93 -40.95
C GLY A 89 6.07 38.04 -39.84
N VAL A 90 5.18 39.03 -39.95
CA VAL A 90 4.07 39.20 -38.98
C VAL A 90 3.11 38.01 -39.05
N ALA A 91 2.74 37.56 -40.25
CA ALA A 91 1.87 36.41 -40.43
C ALA A 91 2.47 35.11 -39.83
N ILE A 92 3.77 34.88 -40.01
CA ILE A 92 4.46 33.69 -39.44
C ILE A 92 4.46 33.76 -37.90
N SER A 93 4.76 34.91 -37.32
CA SER A 93 4.76 35.08 -35.86
C SER A 93 3.37 34.90 -35.24
N ALA A 94 2.33 35.45 -35.89
CA ALA A 94 0.94 35.27 -35.48
C ALA A 94 0.50 33.80 -35.62
N ALA A 95 0.87 33.13 -36.71
CA ALA A 95 0.61 31.71 -36.90
C ALA A 95 1.25 30.85 -35.81
N LEU A 96 2.50 31.16 -35.41
CA LEU A 96 3.19 30.46 -34.32
C LEU A 96 2.49 30.67 -32.96
N LEU A 97 1.97 31.87 -32.67
CA LEU A 97 1.24 32.13 -31.43
C LEU A 97 -0.15 31.47 -31.39
N VAL A 98 -0.82 31.35 -32.53
CA VAL A 98 -2.12 30.68 -32.65
C VAL A 98 -1.98 29.16 -32.55
N MET A 99 -0.85 28.60 -32.98
CA MET A 99 -0.59 27.17 -32.86
C MET A 99 -0.57 26.70 -31.40
N ARG A 100 -1.20 25.55 -31.15
CA ARG A 100 -1.44 25.03 -29.79
C ARG A 100 -0.16 24.59 -29.07
N ALA A 101 0.87 24.17 -29.81
CA ALA A 101 2.12 23.68 -29.26
C ALA A 101 3.08 24.80 -28.81
N PRO A 102 3.41 25.82 -29.63
CA PRO A 102 4.24 26.94 -29.19
C PRO A 102 3.60 27.75 -28.05
N ARG A 103 2.26 27.90 -28.08
CA ARG A 103 1.50 28.51 -26.99
C ARG A 103 1.72 27.77 -25.67
N ARG A 104 1.54 26.44 -25.64
CA ARG A 104 1.81 25.63 -24.43
C ARG A 104 3.27 25.73 -23.99
N PHE A 105 4.21 25.77 -24.93
CA PHE A 105 5.63 25.90 -24.63
C PHE A 105 5.95 27.24 -23.95
N LEU A 106 5.46 28.36 -24.52
CA LEU A 106 5.63 29.69 -23.94
C LEU A 106 5.00 29.78 -22.55
N PHE A 107 3.76 29.34 -22.36
CA PHE A 107 3.10 29.37 -21.05
C PHE A 107 3.85 28.54 -19.99
N ARG A 108 4.40 27.39 -20.37
CA ARG A 108 5.12 26.52 -19.44
C ARG A 108 6.49 27.11 -19.04
N GLN A 109 7.11 27.86 -19.95
CA GLN A 109 8.42 28.48 -19.73
C GLN A 109 8.34 29.86 -19.05
N THR A 110 7.28 30.64 -19.29
CA THR A 110 7.12 31.99 -18.72
C THR A 110 6.39 31.97 -17.38
N LEU A 111 5.26 31.25 -17.26
CA LEU A 111 4.51 31.19 -15.99
C LEU A 111 5.23 30.39 -14.90
N GLY A 112 6.08 29.42 -15.28
CA GLY A 112 6.91 28.68 -14.32
C GLY A 112 7.98 29.53 -13.61
N ARG A 113 8.37 30.67 -14.19
CA ARG A 113 9.34 31.62 -13.61
C ARG A 113 8.70 32.59 -12.62
N PHE A 114 7.37 32.76 -12.65
CA PHE A 114 6.64 33.61 -11.71
C PHE A 114 6.15 32.86 -10.45
N GLN A 115 6.52 31.59 -10.26
CA GLN A 115 6.32 30.94 -8.96
C GLN A 115 7.19 31.66 -7.93
N SER A 116 6.55 32.27 -6.92
CA SER A 116 7.26 32.97 -5.84
C SER A 116 8.29 32.04 -5.19
N GLU A 117 9.43 32.60 -4.78
CA GLU A 117 10.48 31.84 -4.12
C GLU A 117 9.92 31.12 -2.87
N GLU A 118 9.02 31.79 -2.15
CA GLU A 118 8.29 31.24 -1.00
C GLU A 118 7.49 29.97 -1.35
N ALA A 119 6.81 29.94 -2.50
CA ALA A 119 6.07 28.75 -2.93
C ALA A 119 6.99 27.57 -3.27
N ARG A 120 8.21 27.84 -3.76
CA ARG A 120 9.22 26.80 -4.00
C ARG A 120 9.82 26.27 -2.69
N TYR A 121 10.09 27.15 -1.73
CA TYR A 121 10.56 26.74 -0.40
C TYR A 121 9.49 25.94 0.35
N ALA A 122 8.25 26.40 0.37
CA ALA A 122 7.14 25.68 1.00
C ALA A 122 6.92 24.29 0.38
N ARG A 123 7.04 24.18 -0.95
CA ARG A 123 6.97 22.88 -1.65
C ARG A 123 8.12 21.96 -1.26
N THR A 124 9.33 22.49 -1.21
CA THR A 124 10.52 21.71 -0.86
C THR A 124 10.47 21.26 0.59
N GLU A 125 10.07 22.13 1.51
CA GLU A 125 9.90 21.82 2.92
C GLU A 125 8.84 20.73 3.14
N LYS A 126 7.70 20.82 2.44
CA LYS A 126 6.69 19.76 2.46
C LYS A 126 7.26 18.43 1.96
N SER A 127 7.97 18.44 0.84
CA SER A 127 8.60 17.22 0.31
C SER A 127 9.64 16.63 1.26
N VAL A 128 10.42 17.46 1.97
CA VAL A 128 11.37 17.00 2.98
C VAL A 128 10.65 16.40 4.18
N LYS A 129 9.55 17.01 4.65
CA LYS A 129 8.72 16.47 5.74
C LYS A 129 8.10 15.13 5.37
N ASP A 130 7.49 15.05 4.19
CA ASP A 130 6.89 13.82 3.67
C ASP A 130 7.95 12.70 3.54
N PHE A 131 9.14 13.04 3.03
CA PHE A 131 10.25 12.10 2.92
C PHE A 131 10.74 11.63 4.30
N ASN A 132 10.89 12.53 5.26
CA ASN A 132 11.31 12.20 6.62
C ASN A 132 10.34 11.19 7.28
N LEU A 133 9.03 11.45 7.18
CA LEU A 133 8.00 10.52 7.66
C LEU A 133 8.10 9.14 6.97
N SER A 134 8.34 9.12 5.65
CA SER A 134 8.51 7.86 4.91
C SER A 134 9.75 7.07 5.35
N VAL A 135 10.86 7.76 5.61
CA VAL A 135 12.10 7.14 6.10
C VAL A 135 11.92 6.58 7.50
N ASP A 136 11.19 7.27 8.38
CA ASP A 136 10.93 6.79 9.73
C ASP A 136 10.00 5.57 9.76
N LEU A 137 8.99 5.52 8.86
CA LEU A 137 8.19 4.33 8.66
C LEU A 137 9.05 3.16 8.14
N LEU A 138 9.89 3.42 7.13
CA LEU A 138 10.78 2.41 6.56
C LEU A 138 11.77 1.87 7.61
N LYS A 139 12.32 2.72 8.47
CA LYS A 139 13.19 2.29 9.59
C LYS A 139 12.45 1.36 10.55
N LYS A 140 11.20 1.69 10.91
CA LYS A 140 10.38 0.82 11.78
C LYS A 140 10.03 -0.50 11.13
N GLU A 141 9.66 -0.49 9.84
CA GLU A 141 9.32 -1.70 9.10
C GLU A 141 10.53 -2.59 8.84
N SER A 142 11.67 -2.00 8.46
CA SER A 142 12.93 -2.73 8.28
C SER A 142 13.41 -3.39 9.57
N GLY A 143 13.30 -2.72 10.72
CA GLY A 143 13.60 -3.32 12.03
C GLY A 143 12.69 -4.52 12.34
N LYS A 144 11.38 -4.42 12.04
CA LYS A 144 10.45 -5.55 12.19
C LYS A 144 10.77 -6.71 11.25
N LEU A 145 11.16 -6.42 10.00
CA LEU A 145 11.57 -7.45 9.03
C LEU A 145 12.86 -8.15 9.47
N LEU A 146 13.84 -7.39 9.97
CA LEU A 146 15.09 -7.95 10.48
C LEU A 146 14.85 -8.86 11.69
N GLN A 147 13.96 -8.48 12.61
CA GLN A 147 13.61 -9.34 13.74
C GLN A 147 12.92 -10.63 13.28
N ARG A 148 11.98 -10.54 12.32
CA ARG A 148 11.29 -11.73 11.79
C ARG A 148 12.21 -12.66 11.02
N THR A 149 13.13 -12.10 10.22
CA THR A 149 14.11 -12.88 9.47
C THR A 149 15.13 -13.53 10.40
N ALA A 150 15.62 -12.83 11.42
CA ALA A 150 16.51 -13.41 12.43
C ALA A 150 15.84 -14.53 13.25
N LEU A 151 14.56 -14.38 13.58
CA LEU A 151 13.78 -15.43 14.24
C LEU A 151 13.62 -16.65 13.31
N ALA A 152 13.19 -16.43 12.07
CA ALA A 152 13.04 -17.50 11.07
C ALA A 152 14.37 -18.23 10.81
N GLU A 153 15.49 -17.52 10.73
CA GLU A 153 16.82 -18.12 10.58
C GLU A 153 17.17 -19.01 11.78
N LYS A 154 16.90 -18.55 13.00
CA LYS A 154 17.13 -19.34 14.21
C LYS A 154 16.28 -20.62 14.22
N GLU A 155 15.01 -20.52 13.88
CA GLU A 155 14.11 -21.67 13.78
C GLU A 155 14.53 -22.64 12.68
N MET A 156 14.96 -22.15 11.52
CA MET A 156 15.47 -22.98 10.43
C MET A 156 16.74 -23.73 10.83
N LYS A 157 17.70 -23.05 11.48
CA LYS A 157 18.93 -23.71 11.98
C LYS A 157 18.62 -24.76 13.03
N TYR A 158 17.73 -24.45 13.96
CA TYR A 158 17.28 -25.40 14.97
C TYR A 158 16.61 -26.62 14.32
N GLY A 159 15.62 -26.40 13.44
CA GLY A 159 14.94 -27.47 12.71
C GLY A 159 15.89 -28.32 11.86
N HIS A 160 16.89 -27.71 11.22
CA HIS A 160 17.93 -28.43 10.49
C HIS A 160 18.75 -29.35 11.41
N SER A 161 19.17 -28.86 12.57
CA SER A 161 19.90 -29.69 13.55
C SER A 161 19.06 -30.84 14.10
N GLU A 162 17.76 -30.60 14.33
CA GLU A 162 16.81 -31.62 14.77
C GLU A 162 16.64 -32.71 13.70
N LEU A 163 16.46 -32.31 12.42
CA LEU A 163 16.39 -33.24 11.30
C LEU A 163 17.67 -34.06 11.11
N LEU A 164 18.85 -33.46 11.28
CA LEU A 164 20.12 -34.18 11.23
C LEU A 164 20.24 -35.22 12.35
N SER A 165 19.86 -34.85 13.58
CA SER A 165 19.91 -35.76 14.71
C SER A 165 18.93 -36.92 14.56
N ALA A 166 17.68 -36.65 14.15
CA ALA A 166 16.69 -37.69 13.83
C ALA A 166 17.16 -38.59 12.67
N GLY A 167 17.74 -38.00 11.62
CA GLY A 167 18.34 -38.73 10.50
C GLY A 167 19.46 -39.68 10.96
N SER A 168 20.31 -39.24 11.89
CA SER A 168 21.36 -40.09 12.47
C SER A 168 20.78 -41.29 13.24
N GLN A 169 19.70 -41.07 14.01
CA GLN A 169 19.01 -42.14 14.74
C GLN A 169 18.36 -43.14 13.78
N PHE A 170 17.70 -42.67 12.72
CA PHE A 170 17.16 -43.54 11.68
C PHE A 170 18.24 -44.35 10.98
N GLN A 171 19.40 -43.76 10.70
CA GLN A 171 20.51 -44.48 10.10
C GLN A 171 21.05 -45.57 11.04
N GLN A 172 21.14 -45.31 12.34
CA GLN A 172 21.54 -46.31 13.33
C GLN A 172 20.50 -47.44 13.43
N LEU A 173 19.21 -47.10 13.47
CA LEU A 173 18.11 -48.08 13.48
C LEU A 173 18.08 -48.93 12.21
N ALA A 174 18.31 -48.33 11.04
CA ALA A 174 18.40 -49.07 9.78
C ALA A 174 19.58 -50.04 9.78
N LYS A 175 20.75 -49.63 10.32
CA LYS A 175 21.91 -50.51 10.48
C LYS A 175 21.63 -51.67 11.44
N SER A 176 20.92 -51.43 12.54
CA SER A 176 20.57 -52.51 13.49
C SER A 176 19.52 -53.45 12.91
N ALA A 177 18.50 -52.93 12.22
CA ALA A 177 17.51 -53.72 11.50
C ALA A 177 18.16 -54.62 10.44
N TYR A 178 19.10 -54.10 9.65
CA TYR A 178 19.85 -54.89 8.67
C TYR A 178 20.67 -56.02 9.32
N LYS A 179 21.25 -55.79 10.51
CA LYS A 179 21.92 -56.86 11.27
C LYS A 179 20.94 -57.93 11.74
N VAL A 180 19.74 -57.53 12.17
CA VAL A 180 18.67 -58.47 12.58
C VAL A 180 18.17 -59.27 11.38
N GLU A 181 17.99 -58.62 10.23
CA GLU A 181 17.61 -59.26 8.96
C GLU A 181 18.61 -60.35 8.57
N ASN A 182 19.90 -60.03 8.55
CA ASN A 182 20.94 -61.00 8.21
C ASN A 182 20.97 -62.18 9.19
N ARG A 183 20.74 -61.94 10.49
CA ARG A 183 20.63 -63.02 11.50
C ARG A 183 19.39 -63.89 11.28
N ALA A 184 18.25 -63.29 10.91
CA ALA A 184 17.03 -64.03 10.62
C ALA A 184 17.17 -64.90 9.36
N ILE A 185 17.87 -64.39 8.33
CA ILE A 185 18.18 -65.15 7.11
C ILE A 185 19.11 -66.33 7.44
N ASP A 186 20.18 -66.09 8.21
CA ASP A 186 21.10 -67.16 8.64
C ASP A 186 20.39 -68.25 9.47
N LEU A 187 19.49 -67.85 10.38
CA LEU A 187 18.65 -68.79 11.12
C LEU A 187 17.70 -69.58 10.21
N LEU A 188 17.07 -68.91 9.24
CA LEU A 188 16.17 -69.56 8.29
C LEU A 188 16.88 -70.56 7.39
N ASP A 189 18.14 -70.27 7.01
CA ASP A 189 18.97 -71.17 6.22
C ASP A 189 19.43 -72.39 7.05
N LYS A 190 19.82 -72.18 8.31
CA LYS A 190 20.13 -73.29 9.25
C LYS A 190 18.92 -74.19 9.53
N LEU A 191 17.74 -73.60 9.73
CA LEU A 191 16.49 -74.33 9.96
C LEU A 191 15.97 -75.05 8.70
N ARG A 192 16.51 -74.75 7.52
CA ARG A 192 16.14 -75.44 6.27
C ARG A 192 16.55 -76.92 6.27
N TYR A 193 17.60 -77.28 7.00
CA TYR A 193 18.18 -78.63 6.99
C TYR A 193 17.68 -79.55 8.12
N ILE A 194 16.86 -79.05 9.07
CA ILE A 194 16.38 -79.82 10.22
C ILE A 194 14.84 -79.95 10.16
N PRO A 195 14.29 -81.10 9.72
CA PRO A 195 12.84 -81.30 9.66
C PRO A 195 12.29 -81.74 11.04
N ASN A 196 12.14 -80.79 11.98
CA ASN A 196 11.50 -81.02 13.28
C ASN A 196 10.28 -80.09 13.47
N ARG A 197 9.28 -80.52 14.26
CA ARG A 197 8.04 -79.74 14.51
C ARG A 197 8.31 -78.37 15.14
N GLU A 198 9.28 -78.30 16.06
CA GLU A 198 9.72 -77.04 16.67
C GLU A 198 10.49 -76.14 15.69
N ALA A 199 11.27 -76.74 14.78
CA ALA A 199 11.98 -76.01 13.72
C ALA A 199 11.02 -75.36 12.71
N LEU A 200 9.87 -75.99 12.44
CA LEU A 200 8.80 -75.41 11.62
C LEU A 200 8.15 -74.18 12.29
N ALA A 201 7.94 -74.20 13.62
CA ALA A 201 7.42 -73.06 14.36
C ALA A 201 8.43 -71.89 14.35
N LEU A 202 9.70 -72.17 14.64
CA LEU A 202 10.80 -71.18 14.57
C LEU A 202 10.97 -70.59 13.16
N ARG A 203 10.75 -71.38 12.10
CA ARG A 203 10.79 -70.92 10.71
C ARG A 203 9.64 -69.95 10.39
N ALA A 204 8.44 -70.19 10.92
CA ALA A 204 7.31 -69.28 10.75
C ALA A 204 7.56 -67.93 11.45
N GLU A 205 8.16 -67.96 12.64
CA GLU A 205 8.55 -66.74 13.36
C GLU A 205 9.66 -65.96 12.64
N ALA A 206 10.71 -66.65 12.18
CA ALA A 206 11.79 -66.05 11.42
C ALA A 206 11.30 -65.44 10.09
N SER A 207 10.39 -66.11 9.39
CA SER A 207 9.80 -65.54 8.16
C SER A 207 8.90 -64.35 8.45
N LYS A 208 8.17 -64.35 9.57
CA LYS A 208 7.37 -63.19 10.03
C LYS A 208 8.26 -61.99 10.34
N LEU A 209 9.39 -62.19 11.01
CA LEU A 209 10.37 -61.14 11.26
C LEU A 209 10.96 -60.59 9.96
N TYR A 210 11.35 -61.46 9.02
CA TYR A 210 11.84 -61.06 7.71
C TYR A 210 10.83 -60.21 6.93
N LEU A 211 9.56 -60.64 6.88
CA LEU A 211 8.49 -59.89 6.22
C LEU A 211 8.23 -58.52 6.89
N CYS A 212 8.32 -58.45 8.23
CA CYS A 212 8.18 -57.20 8.96
C CYS A 212 9.33 -56.22 8.67
N VAL A 213 10.57 -56.71 8.61
CA VAL A 213 11.72 -55.86 8.25
C VAL A 213 11.61 -55.41 6.79
N ALA A 214 11.23 -56.30 5.88
CA ALA A 214 11.03 -55.96 4.47
C ALA A 214 9.95 -54.86 4.27
N SER A 215 8.85 -54.91 5.03
CA SER A 215 7.79 -53.88 4.96
C SER A 215 8.22 -52.55 5.60
N MET A 216 9.05 -52.59 6.66
CA MET A 216 9.68 -51.39 7.20
C MET A 216 10.62 -50.74 6.17
N VAL A 217 11.43 -51.54 5.47
CA VAL A 217 12.35 -51.05 4.44
C VAL A 217 11.60 -50.43 3.25
N SER A 218 10.49 -51.04 2.80
CA SER A 218 9.68 -50.46 1.72
C SER A 218 9.07 -49.12 2.12
N ASN A 219 8.49 -49.02 3.33
CA ASN A 219 7.95 -47.77 3.86
C ASN A 219 9.02 -46.66 3.95
N LEU A 220 10.23 -47.00 4.40
CA LEU A 220 11.34 -46.04 4.45
C LEU A 220 11.77 -45.56 3.07
N LYS A 221 11.76 -46.45 2.06
CA LYS A 221 12.06 -46.09 0.68
C LYS A 221 11.03 -45.11 0.10
N ASP A 222 9.75 -45.35 0.38
CA ASP A 222 8.66 -44.46 -0.03
C ASP A 222 8.78 -43.09 0.64
N GLN A 223 9.03 -43.07 1.96
CA GLN A 223 9.28 -41.82 2.71
C GLN A 223 10.48 -41.05 2.16
N ARG A 224 11.60 -41.73 1.84
CA ARG A 224 12.77 -41.09 1.23
C ARG A 224 12.44 -40.48 -0.13
N SER A 225 11.66 -41.16 -0.95
CA SER A 225 11.23 -40.62 -2.25
C SER A 225 10.35 -39.37 -2.09
N ALA A 226 9.47 -39.35 -1.09
CA ALA A 226 8.63 -38.20 -0.77
C ALA A 226 9.45 -37.02 -0.23
N LEU A 227 10.45 -37.28 0.62
CA LEU A 227 11.37 -36.25 1.10
C LEU A 227 12.22 -35.66 -0.02
N ASN A 228 12.76 -36.49 -0.92
CA ASN A 228 13.51 -36.00 -2.09
C ASN A 228 12.65 -35.09 -2.98
N LYS A 229 11.38 -35.42 -3.21
CA LYS A 229 10.45 -34.54 -3.94
C LYS A 229 10.28 -33.19 -3.25
N ARG A 230 10.22 -33.16 -1.92
CA ARG A 230 10.14 -31.92 -1.13
C ARG A 230 11.43 -31.11 -1.20
N ILE A 231 12.60 -31.75 -1.12
CA ILE A 231 13.90 -31.10 -1.25
C ILE A 231 14.04 -30.40 -2.61
N VAL A 232 13.66 -31.07 -3.71
CA VAL A 232 13.65 -30.47 -5.04
C VAL A 232 12.76 -29.23 -5.08
N LYS A 233 11.55 -29.31 -4.52
CA LYS A 233 10.63 -28.18 -4.44
C LYS A 233 11.19 -27.01 -3.61
N ILE A 234 11.95 -27.27 -2.56
CA ILE A 234 12.61 -26.23 -1.76
C ILE A 234 13.73 -25.56 -2.56
N ASN A 235 14.52 -26.36 -3.29
CA ASN A 235 15.60 -25.85 -4.14
C ASN A 235 15.05 -25.01 -5.31
N GLU A 236 13.91 -25.39 -5.89
CA GLU A 236 13.20 -24.58 -6.91
C GLU A 236 12.76 -23.20 -6.40
N LEU A 237 12.54 -23.06 -5.09
CA LEU A 237 12.23 -21.77 -4.46
C LEU A 237 13.49 -20.90 -4.20
N GLY A 238 14.66 -21.32 -4.70
CA GLY A 238 15.92 -20.60 -4.57
C GLY A 238 16.54 -20.68 -3.18
N VAL A 239 16.05 -21.56 -2.31
CA VAL A 239 16.64 -21.82 -1.00
C VAL A 239 17.68 -22.93 -1.16
N PRO A 240 18.98 -22.63 -1.03
CA PRO A 240 20.00 -23.67 -1.05
C PRO A 240 19.79 -24.59 0.14
N VAL A 241 19.67 -25.89 -0.14
CA VAL A 241 19.45 -26.97 0.86
C VAL A 241 20.77 -27.65 1.18
#